data_AF-S3AT87-F1
#
_entry.id   AF-S3AT87-F1
#
_cell.length_a   1.000
_cell.length_b   1.000
_cell.length_c   1.000
_cell.angle_alpha   90.00
_cell.angle_beta   90.00
_cell.angle_gamma   90.00
#
_symmetry.space_group_name_H-M   'P 1'
#
loop_
_entity.id
_entity.type
_entity.pdbx_description
1 polymer ?
#
loop_
_entity_poly.entity_id
_entity_poly.type
_entity_poly.pdbx_seq_one_letter_code
_entity_poly.pdbx_strand_id
1 'polypeptide(L)'
;MSGKLLLKAMVLGAMTFSISTIGMAAEVQAVNGLDSAQQITASDAARKEAVRSSWMDRTDVVVGVGMKNSEESSSHQYHNFMPWQNHPIVGTSDKSKSTELNKLYIETLQPVTHYDENTKSVVFVQGRIGRSGEKISYNKLNNYWVPDRPAGTFTVHNRQTDKEESLGMNANIGIGYRRLSKGEHAYVGVNAFYDHVFKGGYKRVSGGVEYVAGLNEFHANLYRNLGTDDRKYIGLHGRSIRWYDPTGLYPYGRDSDTSLYNYAKVDYENHWMLSEKVAASGFDVGYSRTFKNARWARVYADYYNWRGRSPVKVGYYKLNQRDAIKGFKVGAEFHITPHLTLDAGYQTASHHLSGPYATLKYTIGTSKFAWHGGKHSESTITTARSKMLDKVHRSDMVVQEVEEETYDHGVVDVGL
;
A
#
# COMPACT_ATOMS: atom_id res chain seq x y z
N MET A 1 -9.63 21.69 31.01
CA MET A 1 -10.31 20.58 30.31
C MET A 1 -10.36 20.93 28.83
N SER A 2 -9.61 20.18 28.02
CA SER A 2 -9.04 20.62 26.74
C SER A 2 -9.77 20.01 25.54
N GLY A 3 -9.87 20.78 24.44
CA GLY A 3 -10.56 20.52 23.17
C GLY A 3 -10.14 19.28 22.37
N LYS A 4 -9.57 18.25 23.01
CA LYS A 4 -9.31 16.94 22.41
C LYS A 4 -10.52 15.98 22.46
N LEU A 5 -11.56 16.29 23.24
CA LEU A 5 -12.75 15.42 23.35
C LEU A 5 -13.78 15.67 22.22
N LEU A 6 -13.88 16.90 21.69
CA LEU A 6 -14.86 17.26 20.66
C LEU A 6 -14.51 16.71 19.27
N LEU A 7 -13.23 16.53 18.95
CA LEU A 7 -12.80 15.95 17.66
C LEU A 7 -12.92 14.40 17.61
N LYS A 8 -13.01 13.73 18.78
CA LYS A 8 -13.29 12.28 18.84
C LYS A 8 -14.78 11.95 18.81
N ALA A 9 -15.65 12.90 19.15
CA ALA A 9 -17.10 12.70 19.15
C ALA A 9 -17.77 12.90 17.77
N MET A 10 -17.10 13.55 16.81
CA MET A 10 -17.66 13.80 15.47
C MET A 10 -17.37 12.70 14.42
N VAL A 11 -16.64 11.64 14.78
CA VAL A 11 -16.29 10.53 13.87
C VAL A 11 -17.12 9.25 14.11
N LEU A 12 -18.08 9.28 15.05
CA LEU A 12 -18.92 8.11 15.40
C LEU A 12 -20.43 8.37 15.30
N GLY A 13 -20.84 9.42 14.57
CA GLY A 13 -22.24 9.71 14.29
C GLY A 13 -22.73 9.03 13.01
N ALA A 14 -23.60 8.03 13.16
CA ALA A 14 -24.43 7.41 12.12
C ALA A 14 -23.75 6.44 11.13
N MET A 15 -23.29 5.28 11.62
CA MET A 15 -23.42 4.02 10.86
C MET A 15 -23.98 2.93 11.78
N THR A 16 -25.23 3.10 12.20
CA THR A 16 -26.06 1.98 12.65
C THR A 16 -26.38 1.11 11.44
N PHE A 17 -25.60 0.06 11.21
CA PHE A 17 -25.98 -1.06 10.34
C PHE A 17 -27.18 -1.76 10.98
N SER A 18 -28.40 -1.31 10.68
CA SER A 18 -29.57 -2.17 10.78
C SER A 18 -29.54 -3.14 9.61
N ILE A 19 -28.97 -4.33 9.83
CA ILE A 19 -29.19 -5.49 8.99
C ILE A 19 -30.65 -5.92 9.23
N SER A 20 -31.59 -5.23 8.57
CA SER A 20 -32.92 -5.78 8.35
C SER A 20 -32.83 -6.69 7.14
N THR A 21 -33.20 -7.94 7.37
CA THR A 21 -33.38 -9.02 6.39
C THR A 21 -34.10 -8.49 5.14
N ILE A 22 -33.38 -8.32 4.03
CA ILE A 22 -33.99 -8.09 2.71
C ILE A 22 -34.49 -9.45 2.22
N GLY A 23 -35.74 -9.75 2.54
CA GLY A 23 -36.53 -10.72 1.78
C GLY A 23 -36.67 -10.20 0.36
N MET A 24 -36.08 -10.90 -0.59
CA MET A 24 -36.23 -10.63 -2.02
C MET A 24 -37.64 -11.07 -2.43
N ALA A 25 -38.61 -10.16 -2.34
CA ALA A 25 -39.90 -10.30 -3.01
C ALA A 25 -39.89 -9.42 -4.26
N ALA A 26 -39.74 -10.06 -5.41
CA ALA A 26 -39.99 -9.43 -6.69
C ALA A 26 -41.51 -9.37 -6.89
N GLU A 27 -42.11 -8.22 -6.62
CA GLU A 27 -43.44 -7.90 -7.12
C GLU A 27 -43.44 -6.46 -7.61
N VAL A 28 -43.41 -6.32 -8.94
CA VAL A 28 -43.58 -5.04 -9.63
C VAL A 28 -45.08 -4.82 -9.76
N GLN A 29 -45.67 -3.97 -8.93
CA GLN A 29 -46.97 -3.38 -9.26
C GLN A 29 -46.76 -2.41 -10.42
N ALA A 30 -47.24 -2.83 -11.59
CA ALA A 30 -47.41 -1.99 -12.75
C ALA A 30 -48.38 -0.85 -12.42
N VAL A 31 -47.88 0.37 -12.35
CA VAL A 31 -48.71 1.58 -12.43
C VAL A 31 -48.55 2.15 -13.84
N ASN A 32 -49.63 2.03 -14.60
CA ASN A 32 -49.78 2.45 -15.98
C ASN A 32 -49.60 3.96 -16.19
N GLY A 33 -49.18 4.35 -17.40
CA GLY A 33 -49.59 5.64 -17.99
C GLY A 33 -48.52 6.52 -18.62
N LEU A 34 -47.50 5.98 -19.31
CA LEU A 34 -46.74 6.73 -20.31
C LEU A 34 -46.21 5.77 -21.38
N ASP A 35 -46.35 6.13 -22.65
CA ASP A 35 -46.21 5.31 -23.86
C ASP A 35 -45.05 4.28 -23.82
N SER A 36 -45.39 2.99 -23.95
CA SER A 36 -44.41 1.91 -24.03
C SER A 36 -43.39 2.10 -25.16
N ALA A 37 -43.78 2.78 -26.25
CA ALA A 37 -42.90 3.14 -27.36
C ALA A 37 -41.84 4.20 -26.98
N GLN A 38 -42.21 5.21 -26.18
CA GLN A 38 -41.26 6.20 -25.67
C GLN A 38 -40.28 5.57 -24.68
N GLN A 39 -40.75 4.62 -23.86
CA GLN A 39 -39.90 3.91 -22.90
C GLN A 39 -38.91 2.95 -23.60
N ILE A 40 -39.34 2.25 -24.65
CA ILE A 40 -38.46 1.41 -25.49
C ILE A 40 -37.43 2.27 -26.23
N THR A 41 -37.85 3.39 -26.82
CA THR A 41 -36.95 4.30 -27.55
C THR A 41 -35.94 4.98 -26.61
N ALA A 42 -36.36 5.37 -25.40
CA ALA A 42 -35.47 5.90 -24.38
C ALA A 42 -34.48 4.84 -23.85
N SER A 43 -34.93 3.58 -23.74
CA SER A 43 -34.08 2.42 -23.43
C SER A 43 -33.00 2.21 -24.49
N ASP A 44 -33.38 2.22 -25.77
CA ASP A 44 -32.45 2.00 -26.87
C ASP A 44 -31.46 3.16 -27.03
N ALA A 45 -31.94 4.40 -26.92
CA ALA A 45 -31.05 5.57 -26.91
C ALA A 45 -30.03 5.52 -25.76
N ALA A 46 -30.45 5.13 -24.55
CA ALA A 46 -29.58 4.95 -23.40
C ALA A 46 -28.57 3.81 -23.60
N ARG A 47 -28.96 2.70 -24.25
CA ARG A 47 -28.03 1.64 -24.66
C ARG A 47 -26.99 2.14 -25.65
N LYS A 48 -27.40 2.89 -26.69
CA LYS A 48 -26.47 3.48 -27.67
C LYS A 48 -25.49 4.40 -26.98
N GLU A 49 -25.99 5.26 -26.10
CA GLU A 49 -25.16 6.20 -25.33
C GLU A 49 -24.21 5.45 -24.40
N ALA A 50 -24.63 4.38 -23.74
CA ALA A 50 -23.80 3.61 -22.81
C ALA A 50 -22.58 2.95 -23.46
N VAL A 51 -22.69 2.54 -24.72
CA VAL A 51 -21.63 1.83 -25.45
C VAL A 51 -20.77 2.77 -26.31
N ARG A 52 -21.23 3.99 -26.57
CA ARG A 52 -20.40 5.06 -27.16
C ARG A 52 -19.29 5.45 -26.19
N SER A 53 -18.08 4.97 -26.48
CA SER A 53 -16.84 5.30 -25.77
C SER A 53 -15.64 5.16 -26.72
N SER A 54 -14.84 6.22 -26.83
CA SER A 54 -13.56 6.21 -27.52
C SER A 54 -12.43 5.72 -26.62
N TRP A 55 -11.28 5.42 -27.21
CA TRP A 55 -10.07 5.08 -26.45
C TRP A 55 -9.60 6.23 -25.54
N MET A 56 -9.90 7.49 -25.92
CA MET A 56 -9.56 8.68 -25.16
C MET A 56 -10.38 8.77 -23.87
N ASP A 57 -11.66 8.38 -23.90
CA ASP A 57 -12.55 8.38 -22.73
C ASP A 57 -12.12 7.37 -21.65
N ARG A 58 -11.23 6.44 -22.02
CA ARG A 58 -10.72 5.38 -21.15
C ARG A 58 -9.24 5.57 -20.82
N THR A 59 -8.66 6.71 -21.19
CA THR A 59 -7.25 7.03 -20.93
C THR A 59 -7.16 8.19 -19.95
N ASP A 60 -6.58 7.92 -18.78
CA ASP A 60 -6.37 8.95 -17.75
C ASP A 60 -4.88 9.19 -17.54
N VAL A 61 -4.55 10.45 -17.30
CA VAL A 61 -3.29 10.88 -16.70
C VAL A 61 -3.57 11.18 -15.23
N VAL A 62 -2.87 10.50 -14.32
CA VAL A 62 -3.11 10.59 -12.88
C VAL A 62 -1.91 11.17 -12.19
N VAL A 63 -2.13 12.18 -11.36
CA VAL A 63 -1.15 12.78 -10.46
C VAL A 63 -1.69 12.66 -9.04
N GLY A 64 -0.86 12.24 -8.09
CA GLY A 64 -1.32 12.09 -6.72
C GLY A 64 -0.25 12.35 -5.70
N VAL A 65 -0.73 12.86 -4.57
CA VAL A 65 0.03 13.03 -3.34
C VAL A 65 -0.48 12.03 -2.31
N GLY A 66 0.44 11.48 -1.54
CA GLY A 66 0.13 10.65 -0.39
C GLY A 66 1.14 10.88 0.70
N MET A 67 0.97 10.15 1.80
CA MET A 67 1.86 10.28 2.93
C MET A 67 3.23 9.68 2.67
N LYS A 68 4.21 10.35 3.26
CA LYS A 68 5.56 9.87 3.45
C LYS A 68 5.79 9.84 4.96
N ASN A 69 6.04 8.66 5.49
CA ASN A 69 6.26 8.47 6.92
C ASN A 69 7.69 8.02 7.17
N SER A 70 8.31 8.56 8.21
CA SER A 70 9.57 8.03 8.74
C SER A 70 9.46 8.04 10.25
N GLU A 71 9.66 6.88 10.85
CA GLU A 71 9.79 6.74 12.29
C GLU A 71 11.16 6.18 12.59
N GLU A 72 11.88 6.88 13.45
CA GLU A 72 13.18 6.46 13.92
C GLU A 72 13.11 6.34 15.43
N SER A 73 13.49 5.18 15.95
CA SER A 73 13.71 4.99 17.38
C SER A 73 15.15 4.59 17.58
N SER A 74 15.83 5.25 18.50
CA SER A 74 17.17 4.87 18.91
C SER A 74 17.19 4.68 20.42
N SER A 75 17.95 3.70 20.89
CA SER A 75 18.16 3.50 22.31
C SER A 75 19.63 3.28 22.57
N HIS A 76 20.10 3.89 23.64
CA HIS A 76 21.48 3.82 24.06
C HIS A 76 21.53 3.32 25.50
N GLN A 77 22.41 2.36 25.75
CA GLN A 77 22.65 1.84 27.07
C GLN A 77 24.15 1.84 27.34
N TYR A 78 24.53 2.39 28.49
CA TYR A 78 25.90 2.35 28.95
C TYR A 78 26.23 0.96 29.50
N HIS A 79 27.40 0.45 29.13
CA HIS A 79 27.90 -0.86 29.49
C HIS A 79 29.35 -0.76 29.98
N ASN A 80 29.63 -1.32 31.15
CA ASN A 80 30.96 -1.32 31.77
C ASN A 80 31.39 -2.69 32.33
N PHE A 81 30.77 -3.77 31.86
CA PHE A 81 31.11 -5.17 32.21
C PHE A 81 30.98 -5.52 33.68
N MET A 82 30.42 -4.64 34.50
CA MET A 82 30.07 -4.92 35.90
C MET A 82 28.60 -5.33 36.00
N PRO A 83 28.27 -6.55 36.47
CA PRO A 83 26.89 -7.06 36.55
C PRO A 83 25.94 -6.20 37.41
N TRP A 84 26.48 -5.35 38.27
CA TRP A 84 25.77 -4.65 39.35
C TRP A 84 25.44 -3.18 39.04
N GLN A 85 25.89 -2.66 37.90
CA GLN A 85 25.65 -1.29 37.46
C GLN A 85 24.77 -1.29 36.21
N ASN A 86 23.49 -1.59 36.39
CA ASN A 86 22.51 -1.45 35.32
C ASN A 86 22.21 0.04 35.12
N HIS A 87 22.81 0.63 34.08
CA HIS A 87 22.51 1.99 33.68
C HIS A 87 21.15 2.05 32.96
N PRO A 88 20.39 3.14 33.13
CA PRO A 88 19.10 3.29 32.47
C PRO A 88 19.26 3.32 30.95
N ILE A 89 18.35 2.66 30.24
CA ILE A 89 18.25 2.73 28.78
C ILE A 89 17.68 4.10 28.42
N VAL A 90 18.43 4.91 27.68
CA VAL A 90 17.95 6.19 27.16
C VAL A 90 17.44 5.96 25.74
N GLY A 91 16.13 6.12 25.56
CA GLY A 91 15.48 6.03 24.25
C GLY A 91 15.11 7.41 23.70
N THR A 92 15.33 7.62 22.41
CA THR A 92 14.74 8.71 21.64
C THR A 92 13.86 8.14 20.53
N SER A 93 12.82 8.89 20.18
CA SER A 93 11.97 8.56 19.03
C SER A 93 11.65 9.83 18.27
N ASP A 94 12.03 9.85 17.01
CA ASP A 94 11.74 10.91 16.07
C ASP A 94 10.74 10.40 15.04
N LYS A 95 9.66 11.15 14.85
CA LYS A 95 8.60 10.83 13.90
C LYS A 95 8.45 11.99 12.92
N SER A 96 8.59 11.70 11.64
CA SER A 96 8.34 12.63 10.56
C SER A 96 7.18 12.13 9.71
N LYS A 97 6.20 13.02 9.48
CA LYS A 97 5.09 12.81 8.57
C LYS A 97 5.05 13.97 7.61
N SER A 98 5.19 13.67 6.33
CA SER A 98 5.05 14.65 5.26
C SER A 98 4.19 14.07 4.14
N THR A 99 3.96 14.87 3.10
CA THR A 99 3.32 14.39 1.87
C THR A 99 4.33 14.45 0.73
N GLU A 100 4.22 13.51 -0.20
CA GLU A 100 5.03 13.51 -1.42
C GLU A 100 4.19 13.14 -2.63
N LEU A 101 4.70 13.52 -3.82
CA LEU A 101 4.18 13.03 -5.09
C LEU A 101 4.50 11.54 -5.22
N ASN A 102 3.52 10.71 -4.89
CA ASN A 102 3.66 9.25 -4.91
C ASN A 102 3.02 8.61 -6.14
N LYS A 103 2.20 9.35 -6.89
CA LYS A 103 1.54 8.88 -8.11
C LYS A 103 1.73 9.85 -9.27
N LEU A 104 2.21 9.33 -10.39
CA LEU A 104 2.28 10.02 -11.68
C LEU A 104 2.26 8.98 -12.79
N TYR A 105 1.12 8.70 -13.40
CA TYR A 105 1.02 7.63 -14.39
C TYR A 105 -0.05 7.89 -15.44
N ILE A 106 0.06 7.14 -16.54
CA ILE A 106 -0.97 7.06 -17.57
C ILE A 106 -1.56 5.66 -17.54
N GLU A 107 -2.88 5.55 -17.59
CA GLU A 107 -3.60 4.28 -17.59
C GLU A 107 -4.70 4.28 -18.64
N THR A 108 -4.78 3.19 -19.41
CA THR A 108 -5.75 3.02 -20.49
C THR A 108 -6.36 1.63 -20.47
N LEU A 109 -7.65 1.54 -20.84
CA LEU A 109 -8.36 0.28 -21.06
C LEU A 109 -8.88 0.23 -22.50
N GLN A 110 -8.63 -0.87 -23.19
CA GLN A 110 -9.08 -1.10 -24.56
C GLN A 110 -9.86 -2.42 -24.68
N PRO A 111 -11.09 -2.41 -25.22
CA PRO A 111 -11.78 -3.64 -25.59
C PRO A 111 -11.06 -4.30 -26.77
N VAL A 112 -10.85 -5.61 -26.67
CA VAL A 112 -10.27 -6.44 -27.75
C VAL A 112 -11.38 -7.06 -28.60
N THR A 113 -12.49 -7.43 -27.96
CA THR A 113 -13.69 -7.90 -28.65
C THR A 113 -14.59 -6.73 -28.98
N HIS A 114 -15.34 -6.84 -30.08
CA HIS A 114 -16.39 -5.89 -30.40
C HIS A 114 -17.39 -5.80 -29.24
N TYR A 115 -17.73 -4.57 -28.84
CA TYR A 115 -18.68 -4.31 -27.78
C TYR A 115 -19.67 -3.26 -28.27
N ASP A 116 -20.91 -3.67 -28.46
CA ASP A 116 -22.03 -2.85 -28.91
C ASP A 116 -23.25 -2.98 -27.98
N GLU A 117 -24.37 -2.39 -28.39
CA GLU A 117 -25.65 -2.40 -27.67
C GLU A 117 -26.24 -3.81 -27.49
N ASN A 118 -25.89 -4.75 -28.37
CA ASN A 118 -26.40 -6.11 -28.39
C ASN A 118 -25.46 -7.10 -27.68
N THR A 119 -24.21 -6.70 -27.51
CA THR A 119 -23.16 -7.51 -26.92
C THR A 119 -23.36 -7.59 -25.40
N LYS A 120 -23.18 -8.79 -24.84
CA LYS A 120 -23.29 -9.06 -23.39
C LYS A 120 -21.97 -9.48 -22.75
N SER A 121 -20.88 -9.45 -23.49
CA SER A 121 -19.57 -9.84 -22.98
C SER A 121 -18.47 -9.05 -23.66
N VAL A 122 -17.44 -8.69 -22.91
CA VAL A 122 -16.28 -7.98 -23.45
C VAL A 122 -15.00 -8.58 -22.89
N VAL A 123 -14.04 -8.82 -23.78
CA VAL A 123 -12.63 -9.03 -23.42
C VAL A 123 -11.92 -7.70 -23.58
N PHE A 124 -11.12 -7.32 -22.60
CA PHE A 124 -10.36 -6.08 -22.63
C PHE A 124 -8.93 -6.29 -22.18
N VAL A 125 -8.06 -5.38 -22.61
CA VAL A 125 -6.71 -5.21 -22.09
C VAL A 125 -6.61 -3.87 -21.38
N GLN A 126 -5.87 -3.84 -20.29
CA GLN A 126 -5.61 -2.64 -19.51
C GLN A 126 -4.11 -2.49 -19.30
N GLY A 127 -3.59 -1.31 -19.59
CA GLY A 127 -2.18 -0.99 -19.50
C GLY A 127 -1.97 0.28 -18.71
N ARG A 128 -0.92 0.28 -17.89
CA ARG A 128 -0.52 1.42 -17.08
C ARG A 128 1.00 1.53 -17.03
N ILE A 129 1.51 2.74 -17.12
CA ILE A 129 2.93 3.03 -16.96
C ILE A 129 3.12 4.36 -16.22
N GLY A 130 4.03 4.38 -15.25
CA GLY A 130 4.35 5.58 -14.51
C GLY A 130 4.84 5.31 -13.09
N ARG A 131 4.90 6.34 -12.27
CA ARG A 131 5.24 6.23 -10.85
C ARG A 131 4.02 5.86 -10.02
N SER A 132 4.12 4.77 -9.27
CA SER A 132 3.14 4.41 -8.26
C SER A 132 3.62 3.29 -7.33
N GLY A 133 2.78 2.88 -6.39
CA GLY A 133 3.09 1.89 -5.39
C GLY A 133 3.79 2.49 -4.18
N GLU A 134 3.93 1.64 -3.17
CA GLU A 134 4.44 1.97 -1.86
C GLU A 134 5.62 1.05 -1.55
N LYS A 135 6.69 1.65 -1.04
CA LYS A 135 7.85 0.95 -0.51
C LYS A 135 7.87 1.19 1.00
N ILE A 136 7.79 0.08 1.73
CA ILE A 136 7.87 0.04 3.18
C ILE A 136 9.21 -0.57 3.52
N SER A 137 10.07 0.20 4.19
CA SER A 137 11.42 -0.23 4.57
C SER A 137 11.53 -0.30 6.09
N TYR A 138 12.06 -1.40 6.59
CA TYR A 138 12.36 -1.63 7.99
C TYR A 138 13.86 -1.85 8.12
N ASN A 139 14.56 -0.89 8.72
CA ASN A 139 16.00 -0.97 8.92
C ASN A 139 16.28 -1.04 10.41
N LYS A 140 17.01 -2.06 10.85
CA LYS A 140 17.36 -2.28 12.26
C LYS A 140 18.85 -2.44 12.41
N LEU A 141 19.42 -1.70 13.35
CA LEU A 141 20.79 -1.81 13.82
C LEU A 141 20.75 -2.31 15.26
N ASN A 142 21.37 -3.45 15.51
CA ASN A 142 21.47 -4.03 16.84
C ASN A 142 22.92 -4.06 17.32
N ASN A 143 23.10 -3.76 18.59
CA ASN A 143 24.32 -3.95 19.35
C ASN A 143 25.55 -3.21 18.78
N TYR A 144 25.39 -2.02 18.21
CA TYR A 144 26.53 -1.25 17.74
C TYR A 144 27.24 -0.56 18.91
N TRP A 145 28.51 -0.89 19.17
CA TRP A 145 29.23 -0.38 20.34
C TRP A 145 30.03 0.88 19.98
N VAL A 146 29.96 1.89 20.84
CA VAL A 146 30.77 3.10 20.76
C VAL A 146 31.53 3.26 22.06
N PRO A 147 32.87 3.37 22.05
CA PRO A 147 33.65 3.54 23.26
C PRO A 147 33.35 4.86 23.95
N ASP A 148 33.29 4.83 25.28
CA ASP A 148 33.01 5.99 26.11
C ASP A 148 34.15 6.22 27.13
N ARG A 149 34.00 7.19 28.03
CA ARG A 149 34.89 7.45 29.15
C ARG A 149 34.22 7.04 30.47
N PRO A 150 34.97 6.47 31.44
CA PRO A 150 36.41 6.15 31.43
C PRO A 150 36.76 5.02 30.44
N ALA A 151 38.04 4.74 30.24
CA ALA A 151 38.48 3.68 29.32
C ALA A 151 37.79 2.33 29.61
N GLY A 152 37.62 1.47 28.60
CA GLY A 152 36.98 0.16 28.78
C GLY A 152 35.46 0.19 29.02
N THR A 153 34.80 1.32 28.78
CA THR A 153 33.34 1.46 28.84
C THR A 153 32.77 1.74 27.46
N PHE A 154 31.52 1.36 27.23
CA PHE A 154 30.86 1.43 25.93
C PHE A 154 29.43 1.94 26.07
N THR A 155 28.99 2.73 25.10
CA THR A 155 27.58 2.94 24.85
C THR A 155 27.14 1.99 23.73
N VAL A 156 26.08 1.22 23.99
CA VAL A 156 25.48 0.30 23.02
C VAL A 156 24.33 1.01 22.34
N HIS A 157 24.44 1.17 21.02
CA HIS A 157 23.46 1.81 20.15
C HIS A 157 22.59 0.75 19.48
N ASN A 158 21.28 0.83 19.73
CA ASN A 158 20.27 0.17 18.92
C ASN A 158 19.47 1.22 18.17
N ARG A 159 19.18 0.98 16.89
CA ARG A 159 18.40 1.89 16.06
C ARG A 159 17.40 1.09 15.24
N GLN A 160 16.19 1.59 15.11
CA GLN A 160 15.19 1.11 14.18
C GLN A 160 14.69 2.30 13.38
N THR A 161 14.56 2.10 12.07
CA THR A 161 14.09 3.11 11.13
C THR A 161 13.07 2.48 10.21
N ASP A 162 11.83 2.92 10.36
CA ASP A 162 10.69 2.48 9.57
C ASP A 162 10.30 3.61 8.62
N LYS A 163 10.28 3.32 7.31
CA LYS A 163 10.04 4.32 6.26
C LYS A 163 8.97 3.86 5.29
N GLU A 164 8.12 4.80 4.92
CA GLU A 164 7.10 4.68 3.88
C GLU A 164 7.35 5.73 2.81
N GLU A 165 7.59 5.29 1.59
CA GLU A 165 7.80 6.17 0.45
C GLU A 165 7.28 5.57 -0.85
N SER A 166 7.24 6.37 -1.90
CA SER A 166 6.83 5.95 -3.22
C SER A 166 7.82 4.96 -3.83
N LEU A 167 7.29 3.84 -4.32
CA LEU A 167 8.06 2.74 -4.88
C LEU A 167 8.84 3.11 -6.16
N GLY A 168 8.36 4.10 -6.91
CA GLY A 168 9.01 4.60 -8.12
C GLY A 168 8.31 4.15 -9.41
N MET A 169 9.07 4.10 -10.50
CA MET A 169 8.54 3.79 -11.84
C MET A 169 8.16 2.31 -11.95
N ASN A 170 6.94 2.06 -12.43
CA ASN A 170 6.38 0.74 -12.66
C ASN A 170 5.57 0.70 -13.97
N ALA A 171 5.30 -0.53 -14.41
CA ALA A 171 4.41 -0.82 -15.51
C ALA A 171 3.51 -2.00 -15.14
N ASN A 172 2.25 -1.93 -15.56
CA ASN A 172 1.24 -2.93 -15.26
C ASN A 172 0.48 -3.24 -16.55
N ILE A 173 0.30 -4.52 -16.84
CA ILE A 173 -0.50 -4.97 -17.97
C ILE A 173 -1.43 -6.09 -17.52
N GLY A 174 -2.67 -6.05 -17.98
CA GLY A 174 -3.66 -7.05 -17.64
C GLY A 174 -4.67 -7.29 -18.75
N ILE A 175 -5.33 -8.43 -18.60
CA ILE A 175 -6.44 -8.87 -19.43
C ILE A 175 -7.63 -9.14 -18.52
N GLY A 176 -8.83 -8.84 -19.01
CA GLY A 176 -10.04 -9.15 -18.30
C GLY A 176 -11.18 -9.52 -19.21
N TYR A 177 -12.16 -10.18 -18.62
CA TYR A 177 -13.40 -10.59 -19.25
C TYR A 177 -14.57 -10.19 -18.36
N ARG A 178 -15.54 -9.46 -18.91
CA ARG A 178 -16.78 -9.09 -18.23
C ARG A 178 -17.97 -9.66 -18.98
N ARG A 179 -18.97 -10.13 -18.24
CA ARG A 179 -20.23 -10.65 -18.75
C ARG A 179 -21.41 -9.99 -18.07
N LEU A 180 -22.26 -9.37 -18.87
CA LEU A 180 -23.51 -8.74 -18.50
C LEU A 180 -24.61 -9.78 -18.27
N SER A 181 -25.46 -9.52 -17.29
CA SER A 181 -26.64 -10.34 -16.98
C SER A 181 -27.70 -10.24 -18.08
N LYS A 182 -28.64 -11.19 -18.12
CA LYS A 182 -29.70 -11.22 -19.15
C LYS A 182 -30.50 -9.91 -19.21
N GLY A 183 -30.81 -9.33 -18.04
CA GLY A 183 -31.55 -8.08 -17.88
C GLY A 183 -30.67 -6.82 -17.80
N GLU A 184 -29.36 -6.91 -18.03
CA GLU A 184 -28.44 -5.76 -18.08
C GLU A 184 -28.30 -4.94 -16.78
N HIS A 185 -28.86 -5.45 -15.69
CA HIS A 185 -28.82 -4.82 -14.38
C HIS A 185 -27.54 -5.07 -13.61
N ALA A 186 -26.77 -6.08 -14.01
CA ALA A 186 -25.52 -6.44 -13.36
C ALA A 186 -24.52 -7.05 -14.35
N TYR A 187 -23.22 -6.97 -14.05
CA TYR A 187 -22.19 -7.77 -14.71
C TYR A 187 -21.29 -8.46 -13.69
N VAL A 188 -20.69 -9.57 -14.12
CA VAL A 188 -19.58 -10.24 -13.44
C VAL A 188 -18.31 -10.10 -14.27
N GLY A 189 -17.18 -9.88 -13.62
CA GLY A 189 -15.88 -9.72 -14.26
C GLY A 189 -14.83 -10.62 -13.64
N VAL A 190 -13.89 -11.08 -14.45
CA VAL A 190 -12.64 -11.71 -14.01
C VAL A 190 -11.48 -11.01 -14.69
N ASN A 191 -10.38 -10.82 -14.00
CA ASN A 191 -9.21 -10.14 -14.53
C ASN A 191 -7.91 -10.76 -14.01
N ALA A 192 -6.84 -10.58 -14.77
CA ALA A 192 -5.50 -11.01 -14.42
C ALA A 192 -4.49 -9.93 -14.84
N PHE A 193 -3.52 -9.64 -13.97
CA PHE A 193 -2.52 -8.60 -14.19
C PHE A 193 -1.12 -9.09 -13.85
N TYR A 194 -0.15 -8.52 -14.55
CA TYR A 194 1.27 -8.59 -14.26
C TYR A 194 1.79 -7.18 -13.98
N ASP A 195 2.44 -7.01 -12.84
CA ASP A 195 3.06 -5.76 -12.40
C ASP A 195 4.58 -5.91 -12.37
N HIS A 196 5.27 -4.92 -12.89
CA HIS A 196 6.73 -4.84 -12.84
C HIS A 196 7.19 -3.47 -12.37
N VAL A 197 8.07 -3.46 -11.37
CA VAL A 197 8.77 -2.24 -10.94
C VAL A 197 10.18 -2.27 -11.47
N PHE A 198 10.54 -1.23 -12.22
CA PHE A 198 11.87 -1.14 -12.86
C PHE A 198 12.97 -0.97 -11.81
N LYS A 199 12.73 -0.14 -10.79
CA LYS A 199 13.66 0.05 -9.67
C LYS A 199 13.54 -1.12 -8.69
N GLY A 200 14.62 -1.88 -8.51
CA GLY A 200 14.63 -3.07 -7.64
C GLY A 200 14.10 -4.36 -8.29
N GLY A 201 13.54 -4.28 -9.51
CA GLY A 201 13.20 -5.46 -10.31
C GLY A 201 12.04 -6.30 -9.76
N TYR A 202 11.17 -5.74 -8.92
CA TYR A 202 10.06 -6.45 -8.30
C TYR A 202 9.02 -6.88 -9.34
N LYS A 203 8.42 -8.06 -9.13
CA LYS A 203 7.44 -8.66 -10.03
C LYS A 203 6.27 -9.23 -9.23
N ARG A 204 5.04 -8.93 -9.64
CA ARG A 204 3.83 -9.41 -8.98
C ARG A 204 2.80 -9.82 -10.02
N VAL A 205 2.04 -10.87 -9.72
CA VAL A 205 0.81 -11.20 -10.45
C VAL A 205 -0.39 -11.01 -9.56
N SER A 206 -1.51 -10.67 -10.19
CA SER A 206 -2.79 -10.65 -9.49
C SER A 206 -3.90 -11.26 -10.32
N GLY A 207 -4.89 -11.82 -9.63
CA GLY A 207 -6.17 -12.22 -10.19
C GLY A 207 -7.29 -11.54 -9.42
N GLY A 208 -8.30 -11.05 -10.13
CA GLY A 208 -9.40 -10.29 -9.55
C GLY A 208 -10.76 -10.75 -10.05
N VAL A 209 -11.76 -10.55 -9.21
CA VAL A 209 -13.18 -10.72 -9.55
C VAL A 209 -13.94 -9.44 -9.27
N GLU A 210 -14.92 -9.15 -10.11
CA GLU A 210 -15.74 -7.95 -10.03
C GLU A 210 -17.22 -8.33 -10.12
N TYR A 211 -18.06 -7.67 -9.33
CA TYR A 211 -19.51 -7.76 -9.44
C TYR A 211 -20.10 -6.34 -9.36
N VAL A 212 -20.78 -5.93 -10.42
CA VAL A 212 -21.38 -4.59 -10.51
C VAL A 212 -22.87 -4.76 -10.71
N ALA A 213 -23.65 -4.18 -9.81
CA ALA A 213 -25.11 -4.21 -9.82
C ALA A 213 -25.64 -2.78 -9.70
N GLY A 214 -25.93 -2.17 -10.84
CA GLY A 214 -26.36 -0.78 -10.89
C GLY A 214 -25.31 0.20 -10.37
N LEU A 215 -25.68 0.86 -9.29
CA LEU A 215 -24.85 1.88 -8.66
C LEU A 215 -23.81 1.29 -7.71
N ASN A 216 -23.87 -0.01 -7.43
CA ASN A 216 -23.03 -0.72 -6.48
C ASN A 216 -22.00 -1.55 -7.23
N GLU A 217 -20.78 -1.53 -6.74
CA GLU A 217 -19.61 -2.21 -7.31
C GLU A 217 -18.89 -2.93 -6.17
N PHE A 218 -18.57 -4.20 -6.41
CA PHE A 218 -17.79 -5.03 -5.51
C PHE A 218 -16.61 -5.57 -6.29
N HIS A 219 -15.44 -5.60 -5.65
CA HIS A 219 -14.26 -6.23 -6.21
C HIS A 219 -13.50 -6.99 -5.14
N ALA A 220 -12.77 -8.01 -5.58
CA ALA A 220 -11.84 -8.74 -4.74
C ALA A 220 -10.63 -9.12 -5.59
N ASN A 221 -9.44 -8.78 -5.11
CA ASN A 221 -8.18 -9.02 -5.81
C ASN A 221 -7.23 -9.82 -4.92
N LEU A 222 -6.55 -10.81 -5.50
CA LEU A 222 -5.48 -11.58 -4.88
C LEU A 222 -4.16 -11.26 -5.56
N TYR A 223 -3.12 -11.04 -4.78
CA TYR A 223 -1.79 -10.66 -5.22
C TYR A 223 -0.75 -11.66 -4.76
N ARG A 224 0.15 -12.02 -5.67
CA ARG A 224 1.25 -12.95 -5.40
C ARG A 224 2.55 -12.43 -5.98
N ASN A 225 3.59 -12.45 -5.16
CA ASN A 225 4.96 -12.19 -5.59
C ASN A 225 5.42 -13.26 -6.60
N LEU A 226 6.06 -12.83 -7.68
CA LEU A 226 6.73 -13.71 -8.66
C LEU A 226 8.27 -13.64 -8.58
N GLY A 227 8.82 -12.60 -7.95
CA GLY A 227 10.26 -12.52 -7.71
C GLY A 227 10.69 -13.51 -6.63
N THR A 228 11.97 -13.89 -6.64
CA THR A 228 12.58 -14.49 -5.45
C THR A 228 12.45 -13.51 -4.29
N ASP A 229 12.08 -14.00 -3.11
CA ASP A 229 12.25 -13.25 -1.87
C ASP A 229 13.76 -13.06 -1.72
N ASP A 230 14.30 -11.92 -2.18
CA ASP A 230 15.73 -11.67 -2.37
C ASP A 230 16.42 -11.55 -1.00
N ARG A 231 16.61 -12.72 -0.37
CA ARG A 231 17.12 -12.87 0.99
C ARG A 231 18.61 -13.07 0.94
N LYS A 232 19.35 -12.17 1.58
CA LYS A 232 20.82 -12.21 1.59
C LYS A 232 21.34 -12.18 3.01
N TYR A 233 22.28 -13.08 3.26
CA TYR A 233 23.25 -12.95 4.34
C TYR A 233 24.47 -12.25 3.77
N ILE A 234 24.82 -11.11 4.34
CA ILE A 234 26.00 -10.35 3.97
C ILE A 234 26.89 -10.34 5.21
N GLY A 235 27.90 -11.21 5.22
CA GLY A 235 28.99 -11.11 6.19
C GLY A 235 29.79 -9.87 5.85
N LEU A 236 29.84 -8.92 6.79
CA LEU A 236 30.63 -7.72 6.64
C LEU A 236 32.02 -7.95 7.29
N HIS A 237 33.00 -7.09 7.00
CA HIS A 237 34.38 -7.31 7.46
C HIS A 237 34.47 -7.21 8.98
N GLY A 238 34.59 -8.37 9.62
CA GLY A 238 34.93 -8.44 11.04
C GLY A 238 36.31 -7.84 11.31
N ARG A 239 36.44 -7.17 12.45
CA ARG A 239 37.71 -6.66 12.96
C ARG A 239 38.15 -7.54 14.12
N SER A 240 39.44 -7.86 14.19
CA SER A 240 40.03 -8.67 15.26
C SER A 240 41.36 -8.06 15.68
N ILE A 241 41.74 -8.30 16.93
CA ILE A 241 43.06 -7.92 17.45
C ILE A 241 44.16 -8.77 16.80
N ARG A 242 44.64 -8.40 15.61
CA ARG A 242 45.88 -8.99 15.10
C ARG A 242 47.04 -8.55 16.00
N TRP A 243 47.95 -9.48 16.29
CA TRP A 243 49.12 -9.33 17.18
C TRP A 243 50.04 -8.12 16.88
N TYR A 244 49.84 -7.38 15.79
CA TYR A 244 50.64 -6.24 15.34
C TYR A 244 49.83 -5.01 14.90
N ASP A 245 48.52 -4.95 15.20
CA ASP A 245 47.68 -3.79 14.87
C ASP A 245 47.15 -3.13 16.17
N PRO A 246 47.88 -2.14 16.73
CA PRO A 246 47.52 -1.51 18.01
C PRO A 246 46.32 -0.57 17.91
N THR A 247 45.76 -0.33 16.72
CA THR A 247 44.70 0.67 16.50
C THR A 247 43.38 0.08 16.00
N GLY A 248 43.31 -1.25 15.85
CA GLY A 248 42.43 -1.88 14.86
C GLY A 248 40.94 -2.09 15.18
N LEU A 249 40.45 -1.82 16.39
CA LEU A 249 39.03 -2.10 16.73
C LEU A 249 38.32 -0.91 17.35
N TYR A 250 38.87 -0.34 18.40
CA TYR A 250 38.38 0.84 19.10
C TYR A 250 39.56 1.56 19.77
N PRO A 251 39.46 2.86 20.15
CA PRO A 251 40.48 3.61 20.89
C PRO A 251 41.03 2.96 22.19
N TYR A 252 40.52 1.80 22.62
CA TYR A 252 40.95 1.05 23.82
C TYR A 252 41.46 -0.37 23.54
N GLY A 253 41.90 -0.65 22.32
CA GLY A 253 42.84 -1.75 22.12
C GLY A 253 44.16 -1.46 22.83
N ARG A 254 44.30 -1.95 24.08
CA ARG A 254 45.52 -2.14 24.93
C ARG A 254 45.93 -0.98 25.89
N ASP A 255 46.68 -1.17 27.01
CA ASP A 255 47.65 -2.23 27.43
C ASP A 255 48.02 -2.26 28.95
N SER A 256 48.88 -3.24 29.28
CA SER A 256 49.49 -3.88 30.48
C SER A 256 49.96 -3.14 31.75
N ASP A 257 49.35 -2.04 32.20
CA ASP A 257 49.58 -1.54 33.58
C ASP A 257 48.33 -1.74 34.44
N THR A 258 48.47 -2.59 35.46
CA THR A 258 47.39 -3.18 36.27
C THR A 258 47.10 -2.45 37.57
N SER A 259 47.66 -1.25 37.78
CA SER A 259 47.69 -0.68 39.13
C SER A 259 46.38 0.00 39.57
N LEU A 260 45.47 0.41 38.68
CA LEU A 260 44.28 1.20 39.04
C LEU A 260 43.05 0.99 38.12
N TYR A 261 42.23 -0.05 38.35
CA TYR A 261 40.85 -0.32 37.84
C TYR A 261 40.67 -1.40 36.73
N ASN A 262 39.56 -2.16 36.88
CA ASN A 262 39.08 -3.25 36.02
C ASN A 262 38.67 -2.74 34.63
N TYR A 263 39.29 -3.24 33.56
CA TYR A 263 38.88 -2.98 32.18
C TYR A 263 38.60 -4.29 31.47
N ALA A 264 37.59 -4.36 30.58
CA ALA A 264 37.37 -5.51 29.72
C ALA A 264 37.94 -5.26 28.32
N LYS A 265 38.40 -6.33 27.65
CA LYS A 265 39.02 -6.25 26.33
C LYS A 265 38.09 -6.84 25.28
N VAL A 266 37.83 -6.08 24.21
CA VAL A 266 37.09 -6.57 23.03
C VAL A 266 38.08 -7.25 22.09
N ASP A 267 37.98 -8.57 21.97
CA ASP A 267 38.90 -9.37 21.15
C ASP A 267 38.47 -9.45 19.68
N TYR A 268 37.16 -9.38 19.42
CA TYR A 268 36.66 -9.30 18.06
C TYR A 268 35.35 -8.51 17.99
N GLU A 269 35.12 -7.93 16.82
CA GLU A 269 33.83 -7.44 16.36
C GLU A 269 33.51 -8.15 15.05
N ASN A 270 32.43 -8.91 15.05
CA ASN A 270 31.83 -9.43 13.84
C ASN A 270 30.54 -8.67 13.59
N HIS A 271 30.24 -8.42 12.33
CA HIS A 271 28.94 -7.86 11.97
C HIS A 271 28.44 -8.47 10.68
N TRP A 272 27.13 -8.59 10.58
CA TRP A 272 26.47 -9.09 9.39
C TRP A 272 25.17 -8.35 9.19
N MET A 273 24.74 -8.32 7.93
CA MET A 273 23.46 -7.79 7.54
C MET A 273 22.60 -8.92 6.96
N LEU A 274 21.40 -9.07 7.50
CA LEU A 274 20.35 -9.86 6.89
C LEU A 274 19.43 -8.91 6.12
N SER A 275 19.20 -9.20 4.85
CA SER A 275 18.26 -8.42 4.05
C SER A 275 17.20 -9.31 3.42
N GLU A 276 15.99 -8.78 3.27
CA GLU A 276 14.89 -9.35 2.51
C GLU A 276 14.22 -8.25 1.70
N LYS A 277 14.15 -8.43 0.38
CA LYS A 277 13.45 -7.51 -0.52
C LYS A 277 12.38 -8.28 -1.28
N VAL A 278 11.12 -7.89 -1.08
CA VAL A 278 9.99 -8.70 -1.56
C VAL A 278 8.78 -7.87 -1.94
N ALA A 279 8.09 -8.27 -3.01
CA ALA A 279 6.75 -7.76 -3.29
C ALA A 279 5.75 -8.33 -2.28
N ALA A 280 4.90 -7.47 -1.71
CA ALA A 280 3.85 -7.92 -0.81
C ALA A 280 2.86 -8.84 -1.55
N SER A 281 2.65 -10.03 -1.00
CA SER A 281 1.55 -10.92 -1.40
C SER A 281 0.40 -10.73 -0.43
N GLY A 282 -0.84 -10.84 -0.89
CA GLY A 282 -2.00 -10.51 -0.07
C GLY A 282 -3.26 -10.38 -0.88
N PHE A 283 -4.28 -9.75 -0.32
CA PHE A 283 -5.54 -9.51 -1.00
C PHE A 283 -6.12 -8.14 -0.64
N ASP A 284 -6.99 -7.64 -1.51
CA ASP A 284 -7.94 -6.57 -1.18
C ASP A 284 -9.36 -6.98 -1.56
N VAL A 285 -10.31 -6.39 -0.84
CA VAL A 285 -11.74 -6.45 -1.13
C VAL A 285 -12.31 -5.06 -0.96
N GLY A 286 -13.19 -4.66 -1.85
CA GLY A 286 -13.71 -3.31 -1.83
C GLY A 286 -15.13 -3.20 -2.31
N TYR A 287 -15.77 -2.14 -1.83
CA TYR A 287 -17.12 -1.76 -2.19
C TYR A 287 -17.13 -0.29 -2.58
N SER A 288 -17.78 0.01 -3.71
CA SER A 288 -18.03 1.36 -4.14
C SER A 288 -19.47 1.59 -4.53
N ARG A 289 -19.90 2.84 -4.34
CA ARG A 289 -21.25 3.28 -4.65
C ARG A 289 -21.24 4.64 -5.33
N THR A 290 -22.07 4.73 -6.35
CA THR A 290 -22.44 5.98 -7.03
C THR A 290 -23.87 6.37 -6.68
N PHE A 291 -24.25 7.63 -6.88
CA PHE A 291 -25.58 8.11 -6.48
C PHE A 291 -26.41 8.51 -7.69
N LYS A 292 -27.68 8.10 -7.73
CA LYS A 292 -28.60 8.39 -8.86
C LYS A 292 -28.68 9.89 -9.19
N ASN A 293 -28.73 10.72 -8.15
CA ASN A 293 -28.91 12.17 -8.25
C ASN A 293 -27.58 12.95 -8.21
N ALA A 294 -26.46 12.26 -8.00
CA ALA A 294 -25.13 12.83 -7.96
C ALA A 294 -24.14 11.86 -8.60
N ARG A 295 -24.30 11.64 -9.91
CA ARG A 295 -23.48 10.68 -10.67
C ARG A 295 -22.03 11.13 -10.84
N TRP A 296 -21.78 12.42 -10.62
CA TRP A 296 -20.46 13.01 -10.51
C TRP A 296 -19.71 12.59 -9.23
N ALA A 297 -20.39 12.01 -8.23
CA ALA A 297 -19.81 11.55 -6.98
C ALA A 297 -19.82 10.03 -6.84
N ARG A 298 -18.71 9.48 -6.37
CA ARG A 298 -18.53 8.05 -6.02
C ARG A 298 -17.87 7.97 -4.65
N VAL A 299 -18.33 7.06 -3.80
CA VAL A 299 -17.69 6.76 -2.51
C VAL A 299 -17.23 5.31 -2.51
N TYR A 300 -16.16 5.03 -1.79
CA TYR A 300 -15.62 3.67 -1.71
C TYR A 300 -14.98 3.38 -0.35
N ALA A 301 -14.95 2.09 -0.03
CA ALA A 301 -14.29 1.54 1.13
C ALA A 301 -13.66 0.19 0.75
N ASP A 302 -12.35 0.09 0.96
CA ASP A 302 -11.55 -1.09 0.67
C ASP A 302 -10.90 -1.59 1.96
N TYR A 303 -10.81 -2.91 2.10
CA TYR A 303 -10.02 -3.59 3.11
C TYR A 303 -8.91 -4.37 2.42
N TYR A 304 -7.69 -4.29 2.96
CA TYR A 304 -6.56 -5.01 2.41
C TYR A 304 -5.76 -5.71 3.51
N ASN A 305 -5.11 -6.81 3.14
CA ASN A 305 -4.23 -7.57 4.01
C ASN A 305 -3.03 -8.11 3.20
N TRP A 306 -1.86 -7.55 3.49
CA TRP A 306 -0.57 -7.99 3.00
C TRP A 306 0.06 -8.98 3.98
N ARG A 307 0.36 -10.17 3.48
CA ARG A 307 0.86 -11.30 4.26
C ARG A 307 2.23 -11.00 4.88
N GLY A 308 2.32 -11.24 6.18
CA GLY A 308 3.59 -11.30 6.90
C GLY A 308 4.40 -12.58 6.61
N ARG A 309 5.48 -12.76 7.36
CA ARG A 309 6.38 -13.92 7.24
C ARG A 309 6.84 -14.35 8.64
N SER A 310 6.79 -15.65 8.92
CA SER A 310 7.43 -16.25 10.10
C SER A 310 8.97 -16.13 10.03
N PRO A 311 9.69 -16.22 11.15
CA PRO A 311 11.15 -16.19 11.14
C PRO A 311 11.75 -17.19 10.15
N VAL A 312 12.71 -16.76 9.33
CA VAL A 312 13.28 -17.57 8.25
C VAL A 312 14.79 -17.57 8.33
N LYS A 313 15.41 -18.71 8.03
CA LYS A 313 16.86 -18.83 7.99
C LYS A 313 17.40 -18.13 6.74
N VAL A 314 18.40 -17.27 6.93
CA VAL A 314 19.12 -16.55 5.88
C VAL A 314 20.62 -16.72 6.17
N GLY A 315 21.29 -17.57 5.40
CA GLY A 315 22.67 -17.98 5.69
C GLY A 315 22.78 -18.69 7.04
N TYR A 316 23.62 -18.16 7.92
CA TYR A 316 23.87 -18.72 9.26
C TYR A 316 22.87 -18.25 10.33
N TYR A 317 22.10 -17.20 10.06
CA TYR A 317 21.20 -16.57 11.04
C TYR A 317 19.73 -16.65 10.64
N LYS A 318 18.84 -16.17 11.50
CA LYS A 318 17.40 -16.09 11.25
C LYS A 318 16.97 -14.64 11.18
N LEU A 319 16.30 -14.26 10.09
CA LEU A 319 15.62 -12.98 9.96
C LEU A 319 14.32 -13.05 10.77
N ASN A 320 14.07 -12.06 11.63
CA ASN A 320 12.93 -12.03 12.55
C ASN A 320 11.57 -12.10 11.84
N GLN A 321 10.49 -12.31 12.59
CA GLN A 321 9.14 -12.28 12.02
C GLN A 321 8.85 -10.91 11.39
N ARG A 322 8.22 -10.92 10.20
CA ARG A 322 7.63 -9.74 9.58
C ARG A 322 6.13 -9.80 9.77
N ASP A 323 5.55 -8.81 10.44
CA ASP A 323 4.11 -8.78 10.67
C ASP A 323 3.32 -8.51 9.39
N ALA A 324 2.06 -8.94 9.39
CA ALA A 324 1.13 -8.68 8.30
C ALA A 324 0.67 -7.21 8.34
N ILE A 325 0.60 -6.57 7.17
CA ILE A 325 0.12 -5.19 7.05
C ILE A 325 -1.33 -5.23 6.59
N LYS A 326 -2.23 -4.85 7.47
CA LYS A 326 -3.67 -4.77 7.21
C LYS A 326 -4.20 -3.37 7.46
N GLY A 327 -5.25 -3.01 6.74
CA GLY A 327 -5.85 -1.69 6.87
C GLY A 327 -7.10 -1.52 6.03
N PHE A 328 -7.68 -0.34 6.16
CA PHE A 328 -8.83 0.13 5.40
C PHE A 328 -8.47 1.39 4.63
N LYS A 329 -8.98 1.50 3.41
CA LYS A 329 -8.92 2.72 2.61
C LYS A 329 -10.33 3.20 2.37
N VAL A 330 -10.62 4.43 2.75
CA VAL A 330 -11.92 5.07 2.49
C VAL A 330 -11.69 6.33 1.69
N GLY A 331 -12.59 6.63 0.76
CA GLY A 331 -12.42 7.78 -0.12
C GLY A 331 -13.68 8.15 -0.87
N ALA A 332 -13.58 9.30 -1.53
CA ALA A 332 -14.59 9.80 -2.44
C ALA A 332 -13.93 10.34 -3.69
N GLU A 333 -14.54 10.04 -4.83
CA GLU A 333 -14.18 10.58 -6.14
C GLU A 333 -15.25 11.55 -6.61
N PHE A 334 -14.81 12.69 -7.12
CA PHE A 334 -15.63 13.78 -7.59
C PHE A 334 -15.19 14.16 -9.00
N HIS A 335 -16.06 13.91 -9.98
CA HIS A 335 -15.89 14.39 -11.34
C HIS A 335 -16.23 15.89 -11.36
N ILE A 336 -15.20 16.73 -11.28
CA ILE A 336 -15.35 18.19 -11.23
C ILE A 336 -15.79 18.70 -12.60
N THR A 337 -15.10 18.27 -13.65
CA THR A 337 -15.43 18.54 -15.06
C THR A 337 -15.41 17.23 -15.85
N PRO A 338 -15.91 17.18 -17.10
CA PRO A 338 -15.81 15.98 -17.94
C PRO A 338 -14.40 15.41 -18.06
N HIS A 339 -13.37 16.23 -17.88
CA HIS A 339 -11.97 15.81 -17.99
C HIS A 339 -11.29 15.64 -16.64
N LEU A 340 -11.82 16.23 -15.57
CA LEU A 340 -11.09 16.37 -14.31
C LEU A 340 -11.83 15.68 -13.17
N THR A 341 -11.17 14.73 -12.53
CA THR A 341 -11.69 14.00 -11.38
C THR A 341 -10.74 14.12 -10.20
N LEU A 342 -11.27 14.48 -9.03
CA LEU A 342 -10.54 14.50 -7.76
C LEU A 342 -10.93 13.28 -6.95
N ASP A 343 -9.97 12.48 -6.52
CA ASP A 343 -10.14 11.36 -5.60
C ASP A 343 -9.34 11.64 -4.33
N ALA A 344 -10.03 11.74 -3.20
CA ALA A 344 -9.42 12.05 -1.92
C ALA A 344 -9.99 11.15 -0.81
N GLY A 345 -9.16 10.86 0.18
CA GLY A 345 -9.58 10.01 1.27
C GLY A 345 -8.49 9.77 2.31
N TYR A 346 -8.69 8.71 3.07
CA TYR A 346 -7.81 8.31 4.16
C TYR A 346 -7.51 6.81 4.07
N GLN A 347 -6.23 6.48 4.10
CA GLN A 347 -5.75 5.11 4.20
C GLN A 347 -5.28 4.87 5.62
N THR A 348 -5.83 3.85 6.25
CA THR A 348 -5.32 3.30 7.51
C THR A 348 -4.41 2.13 7.18
N ALA A 349 -3.38 1.93 7.97
CA ALA A 349 -2.45 0.81 7.86
C ALA A 349 -1.92 0.48 9.26
N SER A 350 -1.62 -0.80 9.48
CA SER A 350 -0.90 -1.26 10.68
C SER A 350 0.48 -0.60 10.74
N HIS A 351 1.07 -0.45 11.94
CA HIS A 351 2.39 0.19 12.16
C HIS A 351 2.47 1.71 11.81
N HIS A 352 1.44 2.49 12.13
CA HIS A 352 1.42 3.97 12.04
C HIS A 352 1.52 4.61 10.63
N LEU A 353 1.45 3.77 9.59
CA LEU A 353 1.49 4.09 8.15
C LEU A 353 0.16 4.69 7.60
N SER A 354 -0.60 5.35 8.48
CA SER A 354 -1.93 5.86 8.13
C SER A 354 -1.90 7.33 7.74
N GLY A 355 -2.56 7.66 6.63
CA GLY A 355 -3.33 8.89 6.55
C GLY A 355 -3.74 9.37 5.15
N PRO A 356 -3.87 10.69 4.92
CA PRO A 356 -4.62 11.18 3.77
C PRO A 356 -3.87 11.00 2.45
N TYR A 357 -4.66 10.85 1.40
CA TYR A 357 -4.19 10.94 0.02
C TYR A 357 -5.15 11.82 -0.78
N ALA A 358 -4.61 12.39 -1.86
CA ALA A 358 -5.39 13.08 -2.87
C ALA A 358 -4.79 12.79 -4.24
N THR A 359 -5.63 12.45 -5.20
CA THR A 359 -5.23 12.20 -6.58
C THR A 359 -6.12 12.98 -7.53
N LEU A 360 -5.50 13.58 -8.53
CA LEU A 360 -6.14 14.30 -9.61
C LEU A 360 -5.98 13.44 -10.87
N LYS A 361 -7.11 13.12 -11.49
CA LYS A 361 -7.18 12.33 -12.72
C LYS A 361 -7.66 13.24 -13.83
N TYR A 362 -6.89 13.30 -14.90
CA TYR A 362 -7.23 13.97 -16.14
C TYR A 362 -7.57 12.94 -17.22
N THR A 363 -8.84 12.83 -17.59
CA THR A 363 -9.32 11.97 -18.68
C THR A 363 -9.17 12.70 -20.00
N ILE A 364 -8.46 12.08 -20.95
CA ILE A 364 -8.17 12.68 -22.25
C ILE A 364 -9.46 12.91 -23.06
N GLY A 365 -10.39 11.96 -22.97
CA GLY A 365 -11.75 12.09 -23.52
C GLY A 365 -12.70 12.79 -22.57
N THR A 366 -14.00 12.62 -22.76
CA THR A 366 -15.04 13.32 -21.96
C THR A 366 -15.86 12.35 -21.11
N SER A 367 -15.80 12.53 -19.79
CA SER A 367 -16.73 11.90 -18.86
C SER A 367 -18.13 12.50 -19.03
N LYS A 368 -19.15 11.64 -19.04
CA LYS A 368 -20.56 12.02 -19.24
C LYS A 368 -21.14 12.77 -18.04
N PHE A 369 -20.68 12.42 -16.84
CA PHE A 369 -21.18 12.97 -15.59
C PHE A 369 -20.10 13.83 -14.93
N ALA A 370 -20.45 15.08 -14.62
CA ALA A 370 -19.56 16.02 -13.97
C ALA A 370 -20.37 17.05 -13.19
N TRP A 371 -19.76 17.64 -12.17
CA TRP A 371 -20.37 18.74 -11.43
C TRP A 371 -20.48 20.00 -12.29
N HIS A 372 -19.47 20.32 -13.09
CA HIS A 372 -19.53 21.44 -14.03
C HIS A 372 -19.42 20.96 -15.47
N GLY A 373 -20.32 21.43 -16.34
CA GLY A 373 -20.26 21.16 -17.78
C GLY A 373 -20.65 19.75 -18.22
N GLY A 374 -21.27 18.95 -17.33
CA GLY A 374 -21.76 17.59 -17.63
C GLY A 374 -23.14 17.31 -17.06
N LYS A 375 -23.66 16.09 -17.27
CA LYS A 375 -24.93 15.66 -16.65
C LYS A 375 -24.71 15.43 -15.15
N HIS A 376 -25.68 15.83 -14.32
CA HIS A 376 -25.60 15.63 -12.86
C HIS A 376 -26.25 14.33 -12.39
N SER A 377 -27.29 13.89 -13.08
CA SER A 377 -28.14 12.76 -12.75
C SER A 377 -28.47 11.94 -13.98
N GLU A 378 -29.01 10.74 -13.75
CA GLU A 378 -29.41 9.82 -14.81
C GLU A 378 -30.89 9.48 -14.64
N SER A 379 -31.72 9.82 -15.63
CA SER A 379 -33.18 9.63 -15.61
C SER A 379 -33.60 8.20 -15.98
N THR A 380 -32.78 7.51 -16.78
CA THR A 380 -33.02 6.13 -17.26
C THR A 380 -31.95 5.20 -16.68
N ILE A 381 -32.37 4.00 -16.25
CA ILE A 381 -31.51 3.04 -15.55
C ILE A 381 -30.50 2.43 -16.54
N THR A 382 -29.30 2.99 -16.63
CA THR A 382 -28.15 2.31 -17.25
C THR A 382 -27.27 1.76 -16.15
N THR A 383 -27.62 0.55 -15.72
CA THR A 383 -27.22 -0.01 -14.42
C THR A 383 -25.81 -0.60 -14.46
N ALA A 384 -25.50 -1.44 -15.43
CA ALA A 384 -24.20 -2.12 -15.49
C ALA A 384 -23.50 -2.02 -16.85
N ARG A 385 -24.27 -1.88 -17.95
CA ARG A 385 -23.75 -1.78 -19.33
C ARG A 385 -22.75 -0.64 -19.54
N SER A 386 -23.05 0.54 -18.99
CA SER A 386 -22.21 1.74 -19.12
C SER A 386 -20.86 1.61 -18.41
N LYS A 387 -20.74 0.66 -17.48
CA LYS A 387 -19.55 0.43 -16.64
C LYS A 387 -18.69 -0.74 -17.12
N MET A 388 -19.06 -1.40 -18.22
CA MET A 388 -18.33 -2.57 -18.73
C MET A 388 -16.94 -2.24 -19.26
N LEU A 389 -16.66 -0.97 -19.56
CA LEU A 389 -15.35 -0.48 -20.01
C LEU A 389 -14.64 0.38 -18.96
N ASP A 390 -15.15 0.42 -17.72
CA ASP A 390 -14.48 1.11 -16.62
C ASP A 390 -13.18 0.38 -16.25
N LYS A 391 -12.17 1.10 -15.78
CA LYS A 391 -10.89 0.47 -15.39
C LYS A 391 -11.07 -0.47 -14.22
N VAL A 392 -10.33 -1.57 -14.23
CA VAL A 392 -10.29 -2.53 -13.12
C VAL A 392 -9.83 -1.83 -11.86
N HIS A 393 -10.56 -2.05 -10.77
CA HIS A 393 -10.22 -1.52 -9.45
C HIS A 393 -9.32 -2.49 -8.72
N ARG A 394 -8.11 -2.05 -8.40
CA ARG A 394 -7.05 -2.86 -7.81
C ARG A 394 -6.06 -2.01 -7.03
N SER A 395 -5.47 -2.58 -5.99
CA SER A 395 -4.38 -1.94 -5.24
C SER A 395 -3.09 -1.81 -6.04
N ASP A 396 -2.41 -0.68 -5.84
CA ASP A 396 -1.05 -0.46 -6.31
C ASP A 396 -0.07 -1.48 -5.69
N MET A 397 1.14 -1.55 -6.23
CA MET A 397 2.15 -2.48 -5.73
C MET A 397 2.73 -2.01 -4.40
N VAL A 398 2.75 -2.91 -3.42
CA VAL A 398 3.42 -2.69 -2.13
C VAL A 398 4.66 -3.57 -2.10
N VAL A 399 5.79 -2.99 -1.70
CA VAL A 399 7.07 -3.69 -1.53
C VAL A 399 7.50 -3.55 -0.08
N GLN A 400 8.01 -4.64 0.47
CA GLN A 400 8.56 -4.68 1.82
C GLN A 400 10.07 -4.96 1.72
N GLU A 401 10.87 -4.06 2.27
CA GLU A 401 12.31 -4.23 2.44
C GLU A 401 12.63 -4.31 3.93
N VAL A 402 13.36 -5.34 4.33
CA VAL A 402 13.83 -5.54 5.71
C VAL A 402 15.34 -5.63 5.65
N GLU A 403 16.04 -4.81 6.43
CA GLU A 403 17.49 -4.86 6.61
C GLU A 403 17.78 -4.89 8.12
N GLU A 404 18.33 -5.99 8.62
CA GLU A 404 18.76 -6.14 10.02
C GLU A 404 20.28 -6.29 10.05
N GLU A 405 20.96 -5.24 10.49
CA GLU A 405 22.38 -5.23 10.78
C GLU A 405 22.59 -5.55 12.26
N THR A 406 23.44 -6.53 12.54
CA THR A 406 23.74 -6.97 13.90
C THR A 406 25.24 -7.07 14.08
N TYR A 407 25.69 -6.48 15.18
CA TYR A 407 27.06 -6.56 15.65
C TYR A 407 27.14 -7.58 16.79
N ASP A 408 28.18 -8.39 16.75
CA ASP A 408 28.53 -9.39 17.76
C ASP A 408 29.96 -9.15 18.22
N HIS A 409 30.15 -9.14 19.53
CA HIS A 409 31.41 -8.77 20.16
C HIS A 409 31.86 -9.88 21.09
N GLY A 410 33.11 -10.31 20.93
CA GLY A 410 33.79 -11.16 21.90
C GLY A 410 34.45 -10.30 22.95
N VAL A 411 34.04 -10.43 24.20
CA VAL A 411 34.64 -9.72 25.33
C VAL A 411 35.30 -10.70 26.26
N VAL A 412 36.57 -10.43 26.58
CA VAL A 412 37.28 -11.11 27.65
C VAL A 412 37.40 -10.15 28.82
N ASP A 413 36.82 -10.57 29.94
CA ASP A 413 37.07 -9.95 31.24
C ASP A 413 38.52 -10.27 31.65
N VAL A 414 39.32 -9.23 31.82
CA VAL A 414 40.71 -9.35 32.29
C VAL A 414 40.83 -8.97 33.76
N GLY A 415 39.73 -9.15 34.53
CA GLY A 415 39.60 -8.77 35.94
C GLY A 415 40.76 -9.15 36.87
N LEU A 416 40.78 -8.44 38.02
CA LEU A 416 41.67 -8.57 39.19
C LEU A 416 42.24 -9.96 39.48
#